data_AF-A0A835X434-F1
#
_entry.id   AF-A0A835X434-F1
#
_cell.length_a   1.000
_cell.length_b   1.000
_cell.length_c   1.000
_cell.angle_alpha   90.00
_cell.angle_beta   90.00
_cell.angle_gamma   90.00
#
_symmetry.space_group_name_H-M   'P 1'
#
loop_
_entity.id
_entity.type
_entity.pdbx_description
1 polymer ?
#
loop_
_entity_poly.entity_id
_entity_poly.type
_entity_poly.pdbx_seq_one_letter_code
_entity_poly.pdbx_strand_id
1 'polypeptide(L)'
;MCDPLLQWDDIFRPFAKLKSVKFAALNRNYEMNTFYRRLSFENKITGGGNIVKSNVASNLLPKNKAVCIPEPYTFAERHLSSKHKTKDEFVIDLAKMLRKEALSLVKAGFKLIQLVGPSIAYNINKVDLDLVKDGLDILTRDVKAKTVLHFYFGDVSKKIERLLDLPVSGL
;
A
#
# COMPACT_ATOMS: atom_id res chain seq x y z
N MET A 1 -13.72 4.58 -12.83
CA MET A 1 -14.34 3.67 -11.84
C MET A 1 -13.23 2.81 -11.25
N CYS A 2 -13.12 2.74 -9.92
CA CYS A 2 -12.13 1.93 -9.22
C CYS A 2 -12.64 0.50 -9.05
N ASP A 3 -11.74 -0.48 -9.05
CA ASP A 3 -12.09 -1.85 -8.67
C ASP A 3 -12.73 -1.86 -7.26
N PRO A 4 -13.90 -2.50 -7.07
CA PRO A 4 -14.57 -2.55 -5.77
C PRO A 4 -13.93 -3.54 -4.78
N LEU A 5 -12.78 -4.14 -5.12
CA LEU A 5 -12.06 -5.12 -4.31
C LEU A 5 -12.91 -6.35 -3.96
N LEU A 6 -13.79 -6.79 -4.87
CA LEU A 6 -14.76 -7.87 -4.66
C LEU A 6 -14.13 -9.21 -4.22
N GLN A 7 -12.86 -9.43 -4.58
CA GLN A 7 -12.13 -10.66 -4.24
C GLN A 7 -11.24 -10.52 -2.99
N TRP A 8 -11.39 -9.42 -2.23
CA TRP A 8 -10.52 -9.07 -1.13
C TRP A 8 -11.32 -9.02 0.17
N ASP A 9 -10.92 -9.83 1.15
CA ASP A 9 -11.42 -9.69 2.52
C ASP A 9 -10.95 -8.35 3.14
N ASP A 10 -9.71 -7.96 2.81
CA ASP A 10 -9.07 -6.70 3.18
C ASP A 10 -7.94 -6.37 2.18
N ILE A 11 -7.44 -5.12 2.19
CA ILE A 11 -6.45 -4.64 1.22
C ILE A 11 -5.06 -5.30 1.36
N PHE A 12 -4.78 -6.02 2.45
CA PHE A 12 -3.52 -6.73 2.66
C PHE A 12 -3.65 -8.21 2.34
N ARG A 13 -4.87 -8.77 2.39
CA ARG A 13 -5.15 -10.19 2.24
C ARG A 13 -4.48 -10.85 1.03
N PRO A 14 -4.45 -10.26 -0.18
CA PRO A 14 -3.79 -10.89 -1.32
C PRO A 14 -2.29 -11.13 -1.13
N PHE A 15 -1.61 -10.28 -0.35
CA PHE A 15 -0.17 -10.40 -0.12
C PHE A 15 0.19 -11.61 0.76
N ALA A 16 -0.79 -12.28 1.38
CA ALA A 16 -0.59 -13.59 2.00
C ALA A 16 -0.20 -14.69 1.00
N LYS A 17 -0.37 -14.46 -0.32
CA LYS A 17 0.11 -15.37 -1.38
C LYS A 17 1.64 -15.37 -1.52
N LEU A 18 2.35 -14.41 -0.90
CA LEU A 18 3.81 -14.39 -0.88
C LEU A 18 4.33 -15.56 -0.05
N LYS A 19 5.26 -16.36 -0.61
CA LYS A 19 5.87 -17.51 0.10
C LYS A 19 6.57 -17.11 1.41
N SER A 20 7.05 -15.87 1.49
CA SER A 20 7.76 -15.32 2.66
C SER A 20 6.83 -14.86 3.79
N VAL A 21 5.51 -14.99 3.62
CA VAL A 21 4.50 -14.41 4.51
C VAL A 21 3.72 -15.50 5.22
N LYS A 22 3.51 -15.31 6.53
CA LYS A 22 2.61 -16.12 7.35
C LYS A 22 1.49 -15.28 7.92
N PHE A 23 0.40 -15.92 8.31
CA PHE A 23 -0.62 -15.26 9.11
C PHE A 23 -0.15 -15.11 10.56
N ALA A 24 -0.47 -13.97 11.14
CA ALA A 24 -0.34 -13.68 12.56
C ALA A 24 -1.74 -13.52 13.20
N ALA A 25 -1.76 -12.99 14.42
CA ALA A 25 -2.99 -12.71 15.16
C ALA A 25 -3.90 -11.71 14.43
N LEU A 26 -5.19 -11.77 14.75
CA LEU A 26 -6.14 -10.73 14.36
C LEU A 26 -5.78 -9.42 15.05
N ASN A 27 -6.00 -8.32 14.36
CA ASN A 27 -5.84 -6.99 14.92
C ASN A 27 -7.05 -6.14 14.55
N ARG A 28 -7.41 -5.21 15.43
CA ARG A 28 -8.51 -4.28 15.19
C ARG A 28 -8.10 -3.29 14.09
N ASN A 29 -9.02 -2.99 13.19
CA ASN A 29 -8.81 -2.00 12.14
C ASN A 29 -9.05 -0.59 12.67
N TYR A 30 -8.00 0.04 13.23
CA TYR A 30 -8.10 1.33 13.92
C TYR A 30 -9.20 1.30 14.99
N GLU A 31 -9.97 2.38 15.15
CA GLU A 31 -11.10 2.47 16.10
C GLU A 31 -12.40 1.82 15.59
N MET A 32 -12.34 1.06 14.49
CA MET A 32 -13.52 0.39 13.95
C MET A 32 -13.82 -0.91 14.71
N ASN A 33 -15.07 -1.38 14.62
CA ASN A 33 -15.48 -2.71 15.10
C ASN A 33 -15.18 -3.82 14.08
N THR A 34 -14.19 -3.62 13.21
CA THR A 34 -13.74 -4.59 12.22
C THR A 34 -12.33 -5.06 12.53
N PHE A 35 -12.03 -6.31 12.14
CA PHE A 35 -10.76 -6.97 12.39
C PHE A 35 -10.19 -7.49 11.08
N TYR A 36 -8.87 -7.49 10.99
CA TYR A 36 -8.13 -8.08 9.87
C TYR A 36 -7.03 -8.98 10.41
N ARG A 37 -6.58 -9.93 9.60
CA ARG A 37 -5.50 -10.85 9.98
C ARG A 37 -4.17 -10.24 9.58
N ARG A 38 -3.33 -9.94 10.56
CA ARG A 38 -1.99 -9.42 10.26
C ARG A 38 -1.18 -10.48 9.52
N LEU A 39 -0.37 -10.00 8.59
CA LEU A 39 0.72 -10.74 7.96
C LEU A 39 2.03 -10.57 8.74
N SER A 40 2.80 -11.65 8.84
CA SER A 40 4.15 -11.70 9.41
C SER A 40 5.17 -12.01 8.31
N PHE A 41 6.15 -11.14 8.16
CA PHE A 41 7.24 -11.23 7.18
C PHE A 41 8.51 -11.72 7.89
N GLU A 42 8.71 -13.03 7.89
CA GLU A 42 9.82 -13.69 8.59
C GLU A 42 11.06 -13.89 7.72
N ASN A 43 10.88 -13.84 6.40
CA ASN A 43 11.92 -14.02 5.40
C ASN A 43 11.97 -12.82 4.45
N LYS A 44 13.04 -12.76 3.65
CA LYS A 44 13.18 -11.73 2.60
C LYS A 44 11.95 -11.75 1.69
N ILE A 45 11.41 -10.57 1.40
CA ILE A 45 10.29 -10.42 0.49
C ILE A 45 10.75 -10.78 -0.92
N THR A 46 10.26 -11.91 -1.42
CA THR A 46 10.57 -12.42 -2.75
C THR A 46 9.27 -12.53 -3.56
N GLY A 47 9.32 -12.15 -4.83
CA GLY A 47 8.15 -12.07 -5.70
C GLY A 47 7.60 -10.65 -5.86
N GLY A 48 6.27 -10.56 -5.96
CA GLY A 48 5.53 -9.36 -6.36
C GLY A 48 5.40 -9.22 -7.88
N GLY A 49 4.57 -8.27 -8.30
CA GLY A 49 4.24 -7.97 -9.70
C GLY A 49 3.02 -8.68 -10.28
N ASN A 50 2.28 -9.47 -9.51
CA ASN A 50 1.05 -10.09 -10.01
C ASN A 50 -0.02 -10.30 -8.94
N ILE A 51 0.27 -9.99 -7.67
CA ILE A 51 -0.64 -10.26 -6.56
C ILE A 51 -1.91 -9.43 -6.74
N VAL A 52 -1.76 -8.12 -6.88
CA VAL A 52 -2.90 -7.20 -7.03
C VAL A 52 -3.65 -7.50 -8.32
N LYS A 53 -2.92 -7.64 -9.42
CA LYS A 53 -3.51 -7.93 -10.74
C LYS A 53 -4.34 -9.21 -10.72
N SER A 54 -3.88 -10.27 -10.05
CA SER A 54 -4.59 -11.55 -9.96
C SER A 54 -5.86 -11.51 -9.11
N ASN A 55 -6.02 -10.45 -8.31
CA ASN A 55 -7.15 -10.25 -7.40
C ASN A 55 -8.11 -9.14 -7.87
N VAL A 56 -7.85 -8.55 -9.04
CA VAL A 56 -8.70 -7.50 -9.61
C VAL A 56 -9.44 -8.06 -10.81
N ALA A 57 -10.75 -7.81 -10.88
CA ALA A 57 -11.61 -8.29 -11.98
C ALA A 57 -11.44 -7.41 -13.22
N SER A 58 -10.20 -7.30 -13.73
CA SER A 58 -9.79 -6.29 -14.71
C SER A 58 -10.56 -6.33 -16.03
N ASN A 59 -11.14 -7.47 -16.40
CA ASN A 59 -11.98 -7.64 -17.60
C ASN A 59 -13.40 -7.07 -17.44
N LEU A 60 -13.86 -6.87 -16.20
CA LEU A 60 -15.16 -6.29 -15.89
C LEU A 60 -15.09 -4.76 -15.72
N LEU A 61 -13.87 -4.20 -15.68
CA LEU A 61 -13.66 -2.76 -15.47
C LEU A 61 -13.74 -1.98 -16.79
N PRO A 62 -14.24 -0.73 -16.75
CA PRO A 62 -14.26 0.14 -17.93
C PRO A 62 -12.84 0.48 -18.40
N LYS A 63 -12.71 1.00 -19.64
CA LYS A 63 -11.41 1.39 -20.24
C LYS A 63 -10.57 2.32 -19.36
N ASN A 64 -11.21 3.22 -18.62
CA ASN A 64 -10.57 4.11 -17.65
C ASN A 64 -10.63 3.49 -16.24
N LYS A 65 -9.83 2.44 -16.03
CA LYS A 65 -9.77 1.69 -14.78
C LYS A 65 -8.75 2.26 -13.80
N ALA A 66 -9.16 2.26 -12.53
CA ALA A 66 -8.33 2.59 -11.38
C ALA A 66 -8.28 1.39 -10.42
N VAL A 67 -7.24 1.35 -9.59
CA VAL A 67 -7.02 0.28 -8.61
C VAL A 67 -6.45 0.86 -7.32
N CYS A 68 -6.86 0.29 -6.20
CA CYS A 68 -6.31 0.63 -4.89
C CYS A 68 -5.22 -0.37 -4.49
N ILE A 69 -4.10 0.13 -3.97
CA ILE A 69 -3.06 -0.67 -3.32
C ILE A 69 -2.66 0.01 -2.00
N PRO A 70 -2.21 -0.74 -0.98
CA PRO A 70 -1.65 -0.12 0.22
C PRO A 70 -0.38 0.66 -0.12
N GLU A 71 -0.15 1.77 0.57
CA GLU A 71 1.14 2.44 0.54
C GLU A 71 2.13 1.81 1.54
N PRO A 72 3.46 1.94 1.32
CA PRO A 72 4.49 1.18 2.05
C PRO A 72 4.52 1.38 3.57
N TYR A 73 4.36 2.62 4.05
CA TYR A 73 4.39 2.96 5.47
C TYR A 73 3.21 2.35 6.24
N THR A 74 1.99 2.54 5.74
CA THR A 74 0.78 1.91 6.28
C THR A 74 0.92 0.40 6.23
N PHE A 75 1.42 -0.16 5.12
CA PHE A 75 1.63 -1.61 5.06
C PHE A 75 2.54 -2.05 6.21
N ALA A 76 3.71 -1.42 6.39
CA ALA A 76 4.62 -1.75 7.48
C ALA A 76 3.98 -1.59 8.87
N GLU A 77 3.30 -0.47 9.13
CA GLU A 77 2.65 -0.16 10.41
C GLU A 77 1.59 -1.20 10.79
N ARG A 78 0.86 -1.71 9.78
CA ARG A 78 -0.23 -2.67 10.00
C ARG A 78 0.26 -4.11 10.13
N HIS A 79 1.54 -4.39 9.94
CA HIS A 79 2.08 -5.74 9.77
C HIS A 79 3.28 -6.00 10.68
N LEU A 80 3.74 -7.25 10.71
CA LEU A 80 4.88 -7.67 11.51
C LEU A 80 6.02 -8.08 10.60
N SER A 81 7.25 -7.83 11.03
CA SER A 81 8.42 -8.44 10.43
C SER A 81 9.46 -8.75 11.49
N SER A 82 9.97 -9.98 11.48
CA SER A 82 11.16 -10.38 12.25
C SER A 82 12.44 -10.33 11.41
N LYS A 83 12.32 -10.19 10.08
CA LYS A 83 13.45 -10.11 9.15
C LYS A 83 14.16 -8.75 9.15
N HIS A 84 13.41 -7.68 9.40
CA HIS A 84 13.91 -6.30 9.36
C HIS A 84 14.18 -5.82 10.78
N LYS A 85 15.31 -5.13 10.98
CA LYS A 85 15.71 -4.62 12.31
C LYS A 85 14.99 -3.33 12.65
N THR A 86 14.66 -2.55 11.63
CA THR A 86 13.96 -1.27 11.77
C THR A 86 12.70 -1.26 10.91
N LYS A 87 11.77 -0.36 11.25
CA LYS A 87 10.59 -0.10 10.43
C LYS A 87 10.99 0.40 9.04
N ASP A 88 12.02 1.23 8.96
CA ASP A 88 12.52 1.82 7.73
C ASP A 88 12.94 0.75 6.72
N GLU A 89 13.76 -0.21 7.17
CA GLU A 89 14.14 -1.36 6.34
C GLU A 89 12.91 -2.10 5.79
N PHE A 90 11.88 -2.28 6.63
CA PHE A 90 10.65 -2.97 6.23
C PHE A 90 9.82 -2.15 5.23
N VAL A 91 9.67 -0.84 5.46
CA VAL A 91 8.99 0.09 4.54
C VAL A 91 9.67 0.08 3.17
N ILE A 92 11.00 0.16 3.13
CA ILE A 92 11.77 0.19 1.90
C ILE A 92 11.64 -1.13 1.10
N ASP A 93 11.67 -2.28 1.77
CA ASP A 93 11.49 -3.57 1.07
C ASP A 93 10.05 -3.79 0.61
N LEU A 94 9.05 -3.33 1.37
CA LEU A 94 7.65 -3.30 0.91
C LEU A 94 7.48 -2.37 -0.30
N ALA A 95 8.10 -1.19 -0.29
CA ALA A 95 8.06 -0.25 -1.41
C ALA A 95 8.60 -0.88 -2.70
N LYS A 96 9.74 -1.59 -2.64
CA LYS A 96 10.30 -2.31 -3.80
C LYS A 96 9.35 -3.39 -4.33
N MET A 97 8.63 -4.09 -3.44
CA MET A 97 7.64 -5.10 -3.83
C MET A 97 6.41 -4.45 -4.47
N LEU A 98 5.85 -3.41 -3.84
CA LEU A 98 4.70 -2.67 -4.34
C LEU A 98 4.99 -1.96 -5.67
N ARG A 99 6.23 -1.50 -5.89
CA ARG A 99 6.67 -0.99 -7.19
C ARG A 99 6.47 -2.02 -8.30
N LYS A 100 6.82 -3.29 -8.06
CA LYS A 100 6.62 -4.35 -9.06
C LYS A 100 5.13 -4.54 -9.37
N GLU A 101 4.27 -4.48 -8.34
CA GLU A 101 2.81 -4.52 -8.50
C GLU A 101 2.33 -3.34 -9.35
N ALA A 102 2.73 -2.11 -9.02
CA ALA A 102 2.39 -0.91 -9.78
C ALA A 102 2.80 -1.02 -11.25
N LEU A 103 4.04 -1.42 -11.54
CA LEU A 103 4.52 -1.59 -12.92
C LEU A 103 3.71 -2.65 -13.70
N SER A 104 3.28 -3.73 -13.03
CA SER A 104 2.43 -4.75 -13.65
C SER A 104 1.01 -4.24 -13.93
N LEU A 105 0.46 -3.44 -13.03
CA LEU A 105 -0.85 -2.78 -13.21
C LEU A 105 -0.80 -1.79 -14.37
N VAL A 106 0.28 -1.00 -14.50
CA VAL A 106 0.48 -0.13 -15.67
C VAL A 106 0.49 -0.95 -16.96
N LYS A 107 1.23 -2.06 -17.00
CA LYS A 107 1.23 -2.98 -18.16
C LYS A 107 -0.14 -3.58 -18.46
N ALA A 108 -0.97 -3.76 -17.43
CA ALA A 108 -2.36 -4.23 -17.57
C ALA A 108 -3.35 -3.12 -17.96
N GLY A 109 -2.87 -1.88 -18.18
CA GLY A 109 -3.68 -0.75 -18.66
C GLY A 109 -4.34 0.08 -17.57
N PHE A 110 -3.94 -0.06 -16.30
CA PHE A 110 -4.39 0.85 -15.24
C PHE A 110 -3.70 2.21 -15.40
N LYS A 111 -4.50 3.27 -15.46
CA LYS A 111 -4.02 4.65 -15.65
C LYS A 111 -3.98 5.46 -14.35
N LEU A 112 -4.64 4.98 -13.31
CA LEU A 112 -4.71 5.57 -11.98
C LEU A 112 -4.50 4.48 -10.93
N ILE A 113 -3.57 4.70 -10.01
CA ILE A 113 -3.29 3.84 -8.87
C ILE A 113 -3.52 4.70 -7.61
N GLN A 114 -4.51 4.31 -6.81
CA GLN A 114 -4.79 4.94 -5.54
C GLN A 114 -3.99 4.23 -4.45
N LEU A 115 -3.09 4.96 -3.81
CA LEU A 115 -2.25 4.50 -2.71
C LEU A 115 -3.00 4.82 -1.42
N VAL A 116 -3.40 3.81 -0.65
CA VAL A 116 -4.18 4.05 0.57
C VAL A 116 -3.26 4.14 1.79
N GLY A 117 -3.26 5.30 2.45
CA GLY A 117 -2.33 5.63 3.55
C GLY A 117 -2.99 6.01 4.88
N PRO A 118 -3.98 5.28 5.40
CA PRO A 118 -4.65 5.64 6.65
C PRO A 118 -3.73 5.72 7.88
N SER A 119 -2.62 4.96 7.95
CA SER A 119 -1.73 5.04 9.12
C SER A 119 -0.99 6.36 9.20
N ILE A 120 -0.76 7.01 8.04
CA ILE A 120 -0.16 8.34 7.98
C ILE A 120 -1.11 9.36 8.61
N ALA A 121 -2.37 9.37 8.17
CA ALA A 121 -3.36 10.32 8.67
C ALA A 121 -3.71 10.07 10.14
N TYR A 122 -3.93 8.80 10.51
CA TYR A 122 -4.29 8.41 11.86
C TYR A 122 -3.22 8.80 12.90
N ASN A 123 -1.94 8.76 12.51
CA ASN A 123 -0.82 9.05 13.40
C ASN A 123 0.01 10.27 12.95
N ILE A 124 -0.57 11.24 12.24
CA ILE A 124 0.17 12.28 11.51
C ILE A 124 1.24 13.03 12.32
N ASN A 125 1.05 13.18 13.64
CA ASN A 125 2.00 13.85 14.53
C ASN A 125 3.21 12.99 14.95
N LYS A 126 3.15 11.68 14.73
CA LYS A 126 4.18 10.69 15.09
C LYS A 126 4.81 10.01 13.87
N VAL A 127 4.33 10.35 12.68
CA VAL A 127 4.80 9.76 11.42
C VAL A 127 6.09 10.46 11.00
N ASP A 128 7.10 9.65 10.70
CA ASP A 128 8.26 10.10 9.93
C ASP A 128 7.85 10.27 8.46
N LEU A 129 7.61 11.52 8.06
CA LEU A 129 7.21 11.85 6.68
C LEU A 129 8.36 11.71 5.68
N ASP A 130 9.61 11.73 6.13
CA ASP A 130 10.76 11.53 5.24
C ASP A 130 10.86 10.04 4.87
N LEU A 131 10.60 9.14 5.82
CA LEU A 131 10.45 7.71 5.53
C LEU A 131 9.25 7.41 4.60
N VAL A 132 8.12 8.10 4.79
CA VAL A 132 6.98 8.01 3.87
C VAL A 132 7.39 8.43 2.47
N LYS A 133 8.11 9.56 2.35
CA LYS A 133 8.62 10.08 1.08
C LYS A 133 9.54 9.07 0.40
N ASP A 134 10.53 8.51 1.11
CA ASP A 134 11.46 7.51 0.58
C ASP A 134 10.74 6.25 0.06
N GLY A 135 9.76 5.76 0.82
CA GLY A 135 8.95 4.62 0.41
C GLY A 135 8.12 4.91 -0.86
N LEU A 136 7.51 6.09 -0.92
CA LEU A 136 6.75 6.52 -2.10
C LEU A 136 7.65 6.76 -3.31
N ASP A 137 8.83 7.38 -3.13
CA ASP A 137 9.81 7.60 -4.19
C ASP A 137 10.24 6.29 -4.85
N ILE A 138 10.41 5.23 -4.07
CA ILE A 138 10.68 3.89 -4.60
C ILE A 138 9.45 3.33 -5.33
N LEU A 139 8.27 3.42 -4.71
CA LEU A 139 7.04 2.86 -5.27
C LEU A 139 6.68 3.50 -6.61
N THR A 140 6.78 4.82 -6.73
CA THR A 140 6.31 5.59 -7.89
C THR A 140 7.36 5.74 -9.00
N ARG A 141 8.63 5.36 -8.74
CA ARG A 141 9.71 5.41 -9.74
C ARG A 141 9.37 4.64 -11.01
N ASP A 142 9.42 5.33 -12.15
CA ASP A 142 9.09 4.83 -13.49
C ASP A 142 7.63 4.36 -13.68
N VAL A 143 6.73 4.68 -12.72
CA VAL A 143 5.31 4.36 -12.83
C VAL A 143 4.62 5.44 -13.64
N LYS A 144 4.22 5.11 -14.88
CA LYS A 144 3.55 6.06 -15.80
C LYS A 144 2.08 6.34 -15.48
N ALA A 145 1.45 5.53 -14.63
CA ALA A 145 0.10 5.80 -14.17
C ALA A 145 0.10 6.96 -13.17
N LYS A 146 -1.00 7.73 -13.13
CA LYS A 146 -1.19 8.71 -12.05
C LYS A 146 -1.27 7.97 -10.72
N THR A 147 -0.58 8.48 -9.71
CA THR A 147 -0.62 7.96 -8.34
C THR A 147 -1.32 8.98 -7.44
N VAL A 148 -2.34 8.56 -6.71
CA VAL A 148 -3.07 9.44 -5.78
C VAL A 148 -2.98 8.84 -4.39
N LEU A 149 -2.48 9.60 -3.42
CA LEU A 149 -2.31 9.16 -2.04
C LEU A 149 -3.55 9.51 -1.22
N HIS A 150 -4.40 8.52 -0.99
CA HIS A 150 -5.66 8.67 -0.30
C HIS A 150 -5.53 8.45 1.21
N PHE A 151 -5.88 9.49 1.97
CA PHE A 151 -5.91 9.50 3.43
C PHE A 151 -7.33 9.32 3.97
N TYR A 152 -7.46 8.62 5.09
CA TYR A 152 -8.70 8.53 5.87
C TYR A 152 -8.39 8.19 7.33
N PHE A 153 -9.40 8.34 8.19
CA PHE A 153 -9.30 8.17 9.65
C PHE A 153 -8.43 9.18 10.41
N GLY A 154 -8.07 10.32 9.80
CA GLY A 154 -7.35 11.38 10.50
C GLY A 154 -7.36 12.71 9.75
N ASP A 155 -7.07 13.80 10.46
CA ASP A 155 -6.91 15.14 9.91
C ASP A 155 -5.43 15.43 9.62
N VAL A 156 -5.12 15.67 8.36
CA VAL A 156 -3.76 15.95 7.87
C VAL A 156 -3.49 17.43 7.58
N SER A 157 -4.49 18.31 7.80
CA SER A 157 -4.43 19.74 7.44
C SER A 157 -3.17 20.44 7.94
N LYS A 158 -2.76 20.16 9.18
CA LYS A 158 -1.57 20.76 9.82
C LYS A 158 -0.24 20.39 9.17
N LYS A 159 -0.21 19.37 8.31
CA LYS A 159 0.99 18.90 7.60
C LYS A 159 0.83 18.94 6.08
N ILE A 160 -0.22 19.60 5.57
CA ILE A 160 -0.57 19.55 4.15
C ILE A 160 0.58 19.97 3.23
N GLU A 161 1.34 21.01 3.59
CA GLU A 161 2.49 21.47 2.81
C GLU A 161 3.53 20.36 2.59
N ARG A 162 3.94 19.66 3.67
CA ARG A 162 4.86 18.52 3.57
C ARG A 162 4.28 17.35 2.79
N LEU A 163 2.96 17.16 2.81
CA LEU A 163 2.30 16.08 2.08
C LEU A 163 2.20 16.38 0.58
N LEU A 164 2.10 17.66 0.19
CA LEU A 164 2.12 18.08 -1.20
C LEU A 164 3.49 17.88 -1.86
N ASP A 165 4.57 17.84 -1.07
CA ASP A 165 5.94 17.55 -1.53
C ASP A 165 6.22 16.05 -1.77
N LEU A 166 5.23 15.18 -1.52
CA LEU A 166 5.37 13.74 -1.74
C LEU A 166 5.37 13.40 -3.25
N PRO A 167 6.07 12.33 -3.67
CA PRO A 167 6.27 11.99 -5.08
C PRO A 167 5.07 11.26 -5.70
N VAL A 168 3.89 11.88 -5.56
CA VAL A 168 2.60 11.39 -6.06
C VAL A 168 1.93 12.46 -6.93
N SER A 169 1.02 12.05 -7.80
CA SER A 169 0.30 12.97 -8.69
C SER A 169 -0.81 13.76 -8.00
N GLY A 170 -1.21 13.37 -6.79
CA GLY A 170 -2.25 14.04 -6.00
C GLY A 170 -2.48 13.36 -4.64
N LEU A 171 -3.26 14.04 -3.80
CA LEU A 171 -3.76 13.57 -2.50
C LEU A 171 -5.28 13.36 -2.57
#